data_AF-A0A351VCR8-F1
#
_entry.id   AF-A0A351VCR8-F1
#
_cell.length_a   1.000
_cell.length_b   1.000
_cell.length_c   1.000
_cell.angle_alpha   90.00
_cell.angle_beta   90.00
_cell.angle_gamma   90.00
#
_symmetry.space_group_name_H-M   'P 1'
#
loop_
_entity.id
_entity.type
_entity.pdbx_description
1 polymer ?
#
loop_
_entity_poly.entity_id
_entity_poly.type
_entity_poly.pdbx_seq_one_letter_code
_entity_poly.pdbx_strand_id
1 'polypeptide(L)' 'MNGKEIEKKNGEITFSDPQYYTNRELSWILFNKRVLSEARDKQIPLFERLKFLSITASNLDEFF' A
#
# COMPACT_ATOMS: atom_id res chain seq x y z
N MET A 1 -28.94 -16.45 25.64
CA MET A 1 -29.55 -15.28 24.96
C MET A 1 -28.93 -14.03 25.53
N ASN A 2 -28.36 -13.20 24.67
CA ASN A 2 -28.37 -11.73 24.71
C ASN A 2 -27.40 -11.26 23.63
N GLY A 3 -27.94 -11.21 22.40
CA GLY A 3 -27.28 -10.57 21.28
C GLY A 3 -27.12 -9.10 21.64
N LYS A 4 -25.87 -8.63 21.62
CA LYS A 4 -25.62 -7.19 21.56
C LYS A 4 -26.16 -6.71 20.23
N GLU A 5 -27.29 -6.02 20.30
CA GLU A 5 -27.84 -5.25 19.19
C GLU A 5 -26.76 -4.32 18.69
N ILE A 6 -26.37 -4.52 17.43
CA ILE A 6 -25.54 -3.58 16.70
C ILE A 6 -26.49 -2.44 16.33
N GLU A 7 -26.59 -1.44 17.21
CA GLU A 7 -27.20 -0.16 16.87
C GLU A 7 -26.42 0.44 15.70
N LYS A 8 -27.00 0.34 14.50
CA LYS A 8 -26.59 1.18 13.37
C LYS A 8 -27.07 2.60 13.65
N LYS A 9 -26.29 3.35 14.44
CA LYS A 9 -26.39 4.82 14.45
C LYS A 9 -26.01 5.31 13.06
N ASN A 10 -26.85 6.17 12.48
CA ASN A 10 -26.58 6.90 11.25
C ASN A 10 -25.18 7.54 11.36
N GLY A 11 -24.19 6.89 10.73
CA GLY A 11 -22.80 7.03 11.11
C GLY A 11 -22.22 8.32 10.58
N GLU A 12 -22.17 9.36 11.42
CA GLU A 12 -21.31 10.50 11.17
C GLU A 12 -19.86 9.99 11.06
N ILE A 13 -19.35 9.98 9.83
CA ILE A 13 -17.96 9.60 9.57
C ILE A 13 -17.09 10.65 10.25
N THR A 14 -16.40 10.23 11.31
CA THR A 14 -15.47 11.10 12.02
C THR A 14 -14.11 10.99 11.34
N PHE A 15 -13.80 11.92 10.44
CA PHE A 15 -12.54 11.94 9.66
C PHE A 15 -11.28 12.13 10.50
N SER A 16 -11.40 12.46 11.78
CA SER A 16 -10.25 12.59 12.68
C SER A 16 -9.83 11.26 13.31
N ASP A 17 -10.61 10.19 13.14
CA ASP A 17 -10.31 8.90 13.76
C ASP A 17 -9.12 8.21 13.06
N PRO A 18 -7.98 7.99 13.76
CA PRO A 18 -6.80 7.38 13.18
C PRO A 18 -7.03 5.96 12.64
N GLN A 19 -8.07 5.25 13.08
CA GLN A 19 -8.35 3.88 12.62
C GLN A 19 -8.66 3.79 11.12
N TYR A 20 -9.05 4.90 10.50
CA TYR A 20 -9.33 4.98 9.06
C TYR A 20 -8.07 5.20 8.20
N TYR A 21 -6.91 5.43 8.82
CA TYR A 21 -5.68 5.80 8.12
C TYR A 21 -4.58 4.77 8.35
N THR A 22 -3.68 4.67 7.37
CA THR A 22 -2.47 3.88 7.48
C THR A 22 -1.25 4.79 7.57
N ASN A 23 -0.16 4.29 8.16
CA ASN A 23 1.10 5.03 8.17
C ASN A 23 1.60 5.26 6.73
N ARG A 24 1.91 6.53 6.41
CA ARG A 24 2.32 6.96 5.07
C ARG A 24 3.60 6.28 4.58
N GLU A 25 4.61 6.17 5.42
CA GLU A 25 5.91 5.58 5.07
C GLU A 25 5.76 4.08 4.81
N LEU A 26 4.98 3.38 5.64
CA LEU A 26 4.65 1.97 5.41
C LEU A 26 3.87 1.77 4.10
N SER A 27 2.90 2.64 3.80
CA SER A 27 2.19 2.60 2.52
C SER A 27 3.13 2.78 1.32
N TRP A 28 4.13 3.66 1.46
CA TRP A 28 5.11 3.94 0.43
C TRP A 28 6.11 2.78 0.23
N ILE A 29 6.55 2.12 1.31
CA ILE A 29 7.36 0.89 1.24
C ILE A 29 6.57 -0.27 0.62
N LEU A 30 5.29 -0.44 0.99
CA LEU A 30 4.41 -1.45 0.39
C LEU A 30 4.16 -1.20 -1.10
N PHE A 31 4.12 0.07 -1.52
CA PHE A 31 4.09 0.42 -2.92
C PHE A 31 5.36 -0.03 -3.63
N ASN A 32 6.55 0.31 -3.12
CA ASN A 32 7.81 -0.10 -3.73
C ASN A 32 7.99 -1.62 -3.80
N LYS A 33 7.49 -2.35 -2.79
CA LYS A 33 7.44 -3.82 -2.83
C LYS A 33 6.65 -4.35 -4.02
N ARG A 34 5.56 -3.69 -4.42
CA ARG A 34 4.77 -4.06 -5.61
C ARG A 34 5.55 -3.77 -6.89
N VAL A 35 6.19 -2.60 -7.00
CA VAL A 35 7.04 -2.26 -8.16
C VAL A 35 8.18 -3.28 -8.33
N LEU A 36 8.82 -3.67 -7.23
CA LEU A 36 9.87 -4.70 -7.25
C LEU A 36 9.34 -6.08 -7.67
N SER A 37 8.08 -6.38 -7.39
CA SER A 37 7.44 -7.63 -7.83
C SER A 37 7.43 -7.74 -9.35
N GLU A 38 7.14 -6.64 -10.05
CA GLU A 38 7.15 -6.58 -11.52
C GLU A 38 8.56 -6.86 -12.09
N ALA A 39 9.61 -6.37 -11.43
CA ALA A 39 10.99 -6.69 -11.83
C ALA A 39 11.32 -8.20 -11.72
N ARG A 40 10.62 -8.92 -10.84
CA ARG A 40 10.85 -10.35 -10.56
C ARG A 40 9.98 -11.27 -11.43
N ASP A 41 8.90 -10.78 -12.02
CA ASP A 41 8.01 -11.58 -12.85
C ASP A 41 8.71 -11.99 -14.16
N LYS A 42 8.79 -13.30 -14.41
CA LYS A 42 9.41 -13.85 -15.63
C LYS A 42 8.50 -13.77 -16.86
N GLN A 43 7.21 -13.48 -16.68
CA GLN A 43 6.26 -13.26 -17.79
C GLN A 43 6.47 -11.88 -18.44
N ILE A 44 7.10 -10.94 -17.73
CA ILE A 44 7.43 -9.61 -18.23
C ILE A 44 8.73 -9.66 -19.05
N PRO A 45 8.80 -9.02 -20.23
CA PRO A 45 10.03 -8.94 -21.02
C PRO A 45 11.22 -8.41 -20.20
N LEU A 46 12.41 -8.96 -20.46
CA LEU A 46 13.61 -8.69 -19.67
C LEU A 46 13.90 -7.18 -19.50
N PHE A 47 13.73 -6.41 -20.57
CA PHE A 47 14.01 -4.97 -20.52
C PHE A 47 13.02 -4.19 -19.65
N GLU A 48 11.73 -4.55 -19.67
CA GLU A 48 10.73 -3.93 -18.80
C GLU A 48 10.99 -4.25 -17.32
N ARG A 49 11.44 -5.48 -17.02
CA ARG A 49 11.86 -5.85 -15.66
C ARG A 49 13.05 -5.02 -15.18
N LEU A 50 14.00 -4.72 -16.07
CA LEU A 50 15.13 -3.84 -15.74
C LEU A 50 14.65 -2.42 -15.42
N LYS A 51 13.66 -1.89 -16.17
CA LYS A 51 13.05 -0.60 -15.85
C LYS A 51 12.39 -0.61 -14.48
N PHE A 52 11.60 -1.64 -14.15
CA PHE A 52 11.00 -1.76 -12.81
C PHE A 52 12.04 -1.82 -11.70
N LEU A 53 13.17 -2.49 -11.92
CA LEU A 53 14.28 -2.52 -10.98
C LEU A 53 14.90 -1.12 -10.79
N SER A 54 15.17 -0.41 -11.89
CA SER A 54 15.67 0.97 -11.85
C SER A 54 14.70 1.91 -11.14
N ILE A 55 13.40 1.81 -11.41
CA ILE A 55 12.36 2.62 -10.74
C ILE A 55 12.36 2.33 -9.24
N THR A 56 12.42 1.05 -8.84
CA THR A 56 12.47 0.69 -7.42
C THR A 56 13.69 1.28 -6.72
N ALA A 57 14.87 1.25 -7.37
CA ALA A 57 16.09 1.84 -6.83
C ALA A 57 15.98 3.36 -6.67
N SER A 58 15.57 4.08 -7.73
CA SER A 58 15.39 5.54 -7.67
C SER A 58 14.37 5.96 -6.62
N ASN A 59 13.25 5.23 -6.50
CA ASN A 59 12.29 5.49 -5.45
C ASN A 59 12.94 5.35 -4.07
N LEU A 60 13.64 4.24 -3.80
CA LEU A 60 14.29 4.02 -2.50
C LEU A 60 15.31 5.10 -2.18
N ASP A 61 16.08 5.56 -3.18
CA ASP A 61 17.00 6.68 -3.02
C ASP A 61 16.25 7.98 -2.64
N GLU A 62 15.03 8.22 -3.14
CA GLU A 62 14.21 9.37 -2.74
C GLU A 62 13.59 9.25 -1.34
N PHE A 63 13.49 8.04 -0.79
CA PHE A 63 12.91 7.79 0.53
C PHE A 63 13.88 7.99 1.68
N PHE A 64 15.18 7.80 1.42
CA PHE A 64 16.25 7.93 2.43
C PHE A 64 16.96 9.27 2.33
#